data_AF-A0A2J8WYQ7-F1
#
_entry.id   AF-A0A2J8WYQ7-F1
#
_cell.length_a   1.000
_cell.length_b   1.000
_cell.length_c   1.000
_cell.angle_alpha   90.00
_cell.angle_beta   90.00
_cell.angle_gamma   90.00
#
_symmetry.space_group_name_H-M   'P 1'
#
loop_
_entity.id
_entity.type
_entity.pdbx_description
1 polymer ?
#
loop_
_entity_poly.entity_id
_entity_poly.type
_entity_poly.pdbx_seq_one_letter_code
_entity_poly.pdbx_strand_id
1 'polypeptide(L)'
;MVFSNNDEGLINKKLPKELLLRIFSFLDIVTLCRCAQISKAWNILALDGSNWQRIDLFNFQTDVEGRVVENISKRCGGFLRKLSLRGCIGVGDSSLKTFAQNCRNIEHLNLNGCTKITDSASALFQHVL
;
A
#
# COMPACT_ATOMS: atom_id res chain seq x y z
N MET A 1 28.54 -7.13 -13.00
CA MET A 1 29.27 -6.42 -11.93
C MET A 1 28.80 -6.97 -10.60
N VAL A 2 29.70 -7.62 -9.87
CA VAL A 2 29.42 -8.19 -8.55
C VAL A 2 29.63 -7.06 -7.54
N PHE A 3 28.56 -6.58 -6.90
CA PHE A 3 28.69 -5.68 -5.76
C PHE A 3 29.20 -6.49 -4.57
N SER A 4 30.41 -6.18 -4.12
CA SER A 4 31.00 -6.75 -2.91
C SER A 4 30.16 -6.39 -1.68
N ASN A 5 29.98 -7.35 -0.77
CA ASN A 5 29.19 -7.29 0.47
C ASN A 5 29.57 -6.16 1.48
N ASN A 6 30.39 -5.17 1.12
CA ASN A 6 30.92 -4.14 2.02
C ASN A 6 30.50 -2.69 1.70
N ASP A 7 29.81 -2.44 0.59
CA ASP A 7 29.36 -1.11 0.18
C ASP A 7 27.93 -0.80 0.64
N GLU A 8 27.66 -0.95 1.94
CA GLU A 8 26.51 -0.27 2.52
C GLU A 8 26.75 1.24 2.45
N GLY A 9 25.90 1.93 1.68
CA GLY A 9 25.97 3.39 1.49
C GLY A 9 25.95 4.13 2.83
N LEU A 10 26.62 5.29 2.88
CA LEU A 10 26.80 6.11 4.08
C LEU A 10 25.50 6.34 4.88
N ILE A 11 24.38 6.49 4.16
CA ILE A 11 23.05 6.66 4.74
C ILE A 11 22.66 5.51 5.70
N ASN A 12 22.94 4.26 5.33
CA ASN A 12 22.61 3.07 6.14
C ASN A 12 23.50 2.95 7.38
N LYS A 13 24.72 3.49 7.32
CA LYS A 13 25.68 3.47 8.43
C LYS A 13 25.47 4.61 9.43
N LYS A 14 24.91 5.73 8.98
CA LYS A 14 24.81 6.97 9.78
C LYS A 14 23.43 7.24 10.33
N LEU A 15 22.36 6.75 9.69
CA LEU A 15 21.01 6.97 10.17
C LEU A 15 20.44 5.70 10.82
N PRO A 16 19.87 5.80 12.03
CA PRO A 16 19.12 4.70 12.62
C PRO A 16 17.81 4.48 11.85
N LYS A 17 17.25 3.27 11.97
CA LYS A 17 16.07 2.82 11.20
C LYS A 17 14.86 3.75 11.35
N GLU A 18 14.69 4.37 12.51
CA GLU A 18 13.57 5.26 12.83
C GLU A 18 13.61 6.53 11.98
N LEU A 19 14.81 7.07 11.73
CA LEU A 19 14.98 8.24 10.86
C LEU A 19 14.82 7.87 9.39
N LEU A 20 15.23 6.67 8.99
CA LEU A 20 15.00 6.17 7.63
C LEU A 20 13.51 5.95 7.36
N LEU A 21 12.78 5.36 8.31
CA LEU A 21 11.32 5.25 8.25
C LEU A 21 10.67 6.64 8.19
N ARG A 22 11.19 7.61 8.94
CA ARG A 22 10.69 8.98 8.86
C ARG A 22 10.90 9.59 7.48
N ILE A 23 12.05 9.37 6.83
CA ILE A 23 12.28 9.79 5.43
C ILE A 23 11.28 9.10 4.49
N PHE A 24 11.12 7.77 4.64
CA PHE A 24 10.26 6.97 3.77
C PHE A 24 8.78 7.37 3.89
N SER A 25 8.35 7.87 5.05
CA SER A 25 6.99 8.38 5.26
C SER A 25 6.60 9.59 4.39
N PHE A 26 7.57 10.25 3.73
CA PHE A 26 7.33 11.33 2.79
C PHE A 26 7.34 10.90 1.32
N LEU A 27 7.65 9.64 1.02
CA LEU A 27 7.74 9.12 -0.33
C LEU A 27 6.39 8.61 -0.82
N ASP A 28 6.10 8.80 -2.11
CA ASP A 28 4.91 8.22 -2.73
C ASP A 28 5.06 6.69 -2.92
N ILE A 29 3.94 6.02 -3.17
CA ILE A 29 3.86 4.56 -3.38
C ILE A 29 4.83 4.06 -4.45
N VAL A 30 4.97 4.78 -5.56
CA VAL A 30 5.84 4.36 -6.68
C VAL A 30 7.30 4.46 -6.25
N THR A 31 7.66 5.56 -5.59
CA THR A 31 9.00 5.81 -5.08
C THR A 31 9.37 4.81 -3.97
N LEU A 32 8.45 4.49 -3.05
CA LEU A 32 8.64 3.43 -2.06
C LEU A 32 8.87 2.06 -2.72
N CYS A 33 8.09 1.71 -3.74
CA CYS A 33 8.27 0.47 -4.50
C CYS A 33 9.64 0.41 -5.21
N ARG A 34 10.17 1.54 -5.66
CA ARG A 34 11.55 1.62 -6.19
C ARG A 34 12.57 1.45 -5.07
N CYS A 35 12.40 2.11 -3.92
CA CYS A 35 13.25 1.93 -2.74
C CYS A 35 13.33 0.48 -2.29
N ALA A 36 12.22 -0.26 -2.36
CA ALA A 36 12.16 -1.67 -2.00
C ALA A 36 13.05 -2.59 -2.86
N GLN A 37 13.48 -2.12 -4.04
CA GLN A 37 14.32 -2.88 -4.98
C GLN A 37 15.82 -2.58 -4.80
N ILE A 38 16.20 -1.63 -3.93
CA ILE A 38 17.58 -1.15 -3.81
C ILE A 38 18.46 -2.13 -3.01
N SER A 39 17.95 -2.67 -1.90
CA SER A 39 18.70 -3.60 -1.04
C SER A 39 17.76 -4.40 -0.13
N LYS A 40 18.27 -5.44 0.54
CA LYS A 40 17.49 -6.18 1.56
C LYS A 40 17.01 -5.29 2.70
N ALA A 41 17.87 -4.38 3.19
CA ALA A 41 17.51 -3.44 4.25
C ALA A 41 16.43 -2.44 3.80
N TRP A 42 16.59 -1.87 2.60
CA TRP A 42 15.60 -0.93 2.05
C TRP A 42 14.29 -1.62 1.67
N ASN A 43 14.32 -2.89 1.29
CA ASN A 43 13.12 -3.69 1.11
C ASN A 43 12.29 -3.78 2.39
N ILE A 44 12.94 -4.10 3.51
CA ILE A 44 12.26 -4.17 4.82
C ILE A 44 11.70 -2.80 5.21
N LEU A 45 12.49 -1.73 5.09
CA LEU A 45 12.08 -0.38 5.47
C LEU A 45 10.96 0.16 4.57
N ALA A 46 11.10 0.05 3.25
CA ALA A 46 10.13 0.58 2.30
C ALA A 46 8.78 -0.14 2.44
N LEU A 47 8.82 -1.42 2.81
CA LEU A 47 7.64 -2.22 2.99
C LEU A 47 7.12 -2.26 4.43
N ASP A 48 7.69 -1.47 5.34
CA ASP A 48 7.18 -1.30 6.70
C ASP A 48 5.77 -0.71 6.66
N GLY A 49 4.82 -1.33 7.37
CA GLY A 49 3.41 -0.97 7.31
C GLY A 49 3.12 0.49 7.69
N SER A 50 3.96 1.13 8.51
CA SER A 50 3.80 2.53 8.88
C SER A 50 3.89 3.50 7.70
N ASN A 51 4.58 3.12 6.61
CA ASN A 51 4.67 3.91 5.38
C ASN A 51 3.40 3.80 4.51
N TRP A 52 2.53 2.83 4.78
CA TRP A 52 1.39 2.47 3.93
C TRP A 52 0.03 2.80 4.57
N GLN A 53 -0.02 3.78 5.47
CA GLN A 53 -1.27 4.15 6.15
C GLN A 53 -2.29 4.80 5.20
N ARG A 54 -1.83 5.48 4.15
CA ARG A 54 -2.68 6.17 3.17
C ARG A 54 -2.23 5.79 1.77
N ILE A 55 -3.14 5.24 0.98
CA ILE A 55 -2.91 4.88 -0.43
C ILE A 55 -3.98 5.51 -1.28
N ASP A 56 -3.56 6.23 -2.32
CA ASP A 56 -4.44 6.76 -3.35
C ASP A 56 -4.02 6.21 -4.71
N LEU A 57 -4.94 5.52 -5.38
CA LEU A 57 -4.70 4.91 -6.69
C LEU A 57 -5.37 5.69 -7.83
N PHE A 58 -5.79 6.94 -7.59
CA PHE A 58 -6.47 7.76 -8.60
C PHE A 58 -5.71 7.88 -9.92
N ASN A 59 -4.38 7.95 -9.90
CA ASN A 59 -3.56 8.04 -11.13
C ASN A 59 -3.37 6.70 -11.85
N PHE A 60 -3.87 5.60 -11.30
CA PHE A 60 -3.67 4.23 -11.79
C PHE A 60 -5.00 3.51 -12.07
N GLN A 61 -6.11 4.24 -12.20
CA GLN A 61 -7.47 3.67 -12.29
C GLN A 61 -7.63 2.58 -13.36
N THR A 62 -6.95 2.71 -14.49
CA THR A 62 -6.99 1.74 -15.60
C THR A 62 -6.16 0.49 -15.34
N ASP A 63 -5.15 0.60 -14.48
CA ASP A 63 -4.17 -0.45 -14.18
C ASP A 63 -4.54 -1.24 -12.91
N VAL A 64 -5.50 -0.73 -12.13
CA VAL A 64 -5.92 -1.30 -10.85
C VAL A 64 -7.04 -2.31 -11.05
N GLU A 65 -6.65 -3.58 -10.97
CA GLU A 65 -7.56 -4.72 -10.90
C GLU A 65 -7.69 -5.25 -9.46
N GLY A 66 -8.64 -6.16 -9.24
CA GLY A 66 -8.84 -6.80 -7.93
C GLY A 66 -7.57 -7.41 -7.32
N ARG A 67 -6.66 -7.97 -8.14
CA ARG A 67 -5.38 -8.53 -7.66
C ARG A 67 -4.48 -7.47 -7.02
N VAL A 68 -4.50 -6.22 -7.51
CA VAL A 68 -3.72 -5.12 -6.93
C VAL A 68 -4.26 -4.80 -5.53
N VAL A 69 -5.58 -4.73 -5.37
CA VAL A 69 -6.25 -4.50 -4.09
C VAL A 69 -5.95 -5.63 -3.10
N GLU A 70 -5.98 -6.89 -3.55
CA GLU A 70 -5.61 -8.04 -2.72
C GLU A 70 -4.15 -7.97 -2.24
N ASN A 71 -3.21 -7.63 -3.14
CA ASN A 71 -1.80 -7.48 -2.79
C ASN A 71 -1.57 -6.35 -1.77
N ILE A 72 -2.22 -5.20 -1.98
CA ILE A 72 -2.21 -4.10 -1.02
C ILE A 72 -2.74 -4.58 0.34
N SER A 73 -3.85 -5.32 0.35
CA SER A 73 -4.44 -5.81 1.60
C SER A 73 -3.50 -6.74 2.39
N LYS A 74 -2.79 -7.64 1.70
CA LYS A 74 -1.83 -8.57 2.31
C LYS A 74 -0.57 -7.86 2.81
N ARG A 75 -0.11 -6.84 2.06
CA ARG A 75 1.12 -6.10 2.38
C ARG A 75 0.92 -5.09 3.51
N CYS A 76 -0.17 -4.33 3.46
CA CYS A 76 -0.43 -3.24 4.40
C CYS A 76 -1.20 -3.74 5.62
N GLY A 77 -2.15 -4.66 5.42
CA GLY A 77 -2.92 -5.31 6.48
C GLY A 77 -3.50 -4.32 7.48
N GLY A 78 -3.24 -4.55 8.77
CA GLY A 78 -3.73 -3.73 9.88
C GLY A 78 -3.14 -2.32 9.99
N PHE A 79 -2.19 -1.93 9.14
CA PHE A 79 -1.66 -0.57 9.14
C PHE A 79 -2.42 0.38 8.21
N LEU A 80 -3.15 -0.15 7.23
CA LEU A 80 -3.86 0.68 6.26
C LEU A 80 -5.05 1.38 6.91
N ARG A 81 -5.09 2.71 6.80
CA ARG A 81 -6.10 3.58 7.42
C ARG A 81 -6.96 4.26 6.38
N LYS A 82 -6.38 4.65 5.23
CA LYS A 82 -7.10 5.32 4.15
C LYS A 82 -6.77 4.69 2.80
N LEU A 83 -7.78 4.29 2.06
CA LEU A 83 -7.63 3.79 0.69
C LEU A 83 -8.62 4.49 -0.23
N SER A 84 -8.12 5.05 -1.33
CA SER A 84 -8.94 5.55 -2.43
C SER A 84 -8.80 4.64 -3.64
N LEU A 85 -9.92 4.06 -4.07
CA LEU A 85 -10.09 3.29 -5.30
C LEU A 85 -11.00 4.04 -6.29
N ARG A 86 -11.20 5.34 -6.09
CA ARG A 86 -12.10 6.14 -6.92
C ARG A 86 -11.82 5.91 -8.41
N GLY A 87 -12.84 5.56 -9.18
CA GLY A 87 -12.78 5.33 -10.62
C GLY A 87 -12.12 4.00 -11.04
N CYS A 88 -11.71 3.14 -10.11
CA CYS A 88 -11.09 1.84 -10.42
C CYS A 88 -12.17 0.82 -10.85
N ILE A 89 -12.59 0.86 -12.11
CA ILE A 89 -13.64 -0.01 -12.68
C ILE A 89 -13.25 -1.50 -12.75
N GLY A 90 -11.96 -1.81 -12.61
CA GLY A 90 -11.43 -3.18 -12.59
C GLY A 90 -11.60 -3.90 -11.25
N VAL A 91 -12.01 -3.18 -10.19
CA VAL A 91 -12.18 -3.71 -8.84
C VAL A 91 -13.60 -4.20 -8.63
N GLY A 92 -13.76 -5.40 -8.07
CA GLY A 92 -15.06 -6.01 -7.77
C GLY A 92 -15.12 -6.65 -6.38
N ASP A 93 -16.31 -7.16 -6.04
CA ASP A 93 -16.67 -7.63 -4.70
C ASP A 93 -15.71 -8.67 -4.09
N SER A 94 -15.18 -9.59 -4.90
CA SER A 94 -14.26 -10.63 -4.42
C SER A 94 -12.99 -10.03 -3.78
N SER A 95 -12.38 -9.07 -4.47
CA SER A 95 -11.18 -8.39 -3.99
C SER A 95 -11.45 -7.53 -2.75
N LEU A 96 -12.63 -6.89 -2.67
CA LEU A 96 -13.06 -6.16 -1.48
C LEU A 96 -13.32 -7.07 -0.28
N LYS A 97 -13.83 -8.27 -0.51
CA LYS A 97 -14.03 -9.25 0.57
C LYS A 97 -12.69 -9.66 1.19
N THR A 98 -11.69 -9.96 0.36
CA THR A 98 -10.32 -10.24 0.84
C THR A 98 -9.71 -9.01 1.52
N PHE A 99 -9.94 -7.82 0.97
CA PHE A 99 -9.48 -6.57 1.56
C PHE A 99 -10.05 -6.37 2.98
N ALA A 100 -11.37 -6.53 3.17
CA ALA A 100 -12.03 -6.40 4.46
C ALA A 100 -11.45 -7.32 5.54
N GLN A 101 -11.08 -8.55 5.15
CA GLN A 101 -10.52 -9.54 6.07
C GLN A 101 -9.14 -9.14 6.61
N ASN A 102 -8.32 -8.50 5.77
CA ASN A 102 -6.93 -8.15 6.07
C ASN A 102 -6.79 -6.73 6.66
N CYS A 103 -7.60 -5.78 6.21
CA CYS A 103 -7.50 -4.36 6.54
C CYS A 103 -8.60 -3.91 7.51
N ARG A 104 -8.65 -4.53 8.70
CA ARG A 104 -9.71 -4.29 9.71
C ARG A 104 -9.66 -2.92 10.39
N ASN A 105 -8.56 -2.21 10.21
CA ASN A 105 -8.29 -0.91 10.82
C ASN A 105 -8.52 0.25 9.84
N ILE A 106 -9.18 -0.02 8.71
CA ILE A 106 -9.50 1.00 7.72
C ILE A 106 -10.47 2.03 8.33
N GLU A 107 -10.15 3.31 8.13
CA GLU A 107 -10.89 4.47 8.67
C GLU A 107 -11.53 5.32 7.57
N HIS A 108 -11.00 5.24 6.35
CA HIS A 108 -11.60 5.85 5.17
C HIS A 108 -11.43 4.96 3.94
N LEU A 109 -12.52 4.65 3.26
CA LEU A 109 -12.51 3.91 2.01
C LEU A 109 -13.31 4.68 0.95
N ASN A 110 -12.71 5.02 -0.18
CA ASN A 110 -13.41 5.71 -1.27
C ASN A 110 -13.57 4.77 -2.47
N LEU A 111 -14.83 4.39 -2.74
CA LEU A 111 -15.21 3.48 -3.84
C LEU A 111 -15.99 4.21 -4.95
N ASN A 112 -16.01 5.55 -4.95
CA ASN A 112 -16.79 6.32 -5.91
C ASN A 112 -16.39 6.00 -7.35
N GLY A 113 -17.37 5.67 -8.20
CA GLY A 113 -17.12 5.34 -9.60
C GLY A 113 -16.60 3.92 -9.85
N CYS A 114 -16.52 3.06 -8.83
CA CYS A 114 -16.26 1.63 -9.02
C CYS A 114 -17.55 0.90 -9.43
N THR A 115 -17.71 0.64 -10.72
CA THR A 115 -18.98 0.13 -11.29
C THR A 115 -19.25 -1.36 -11.09
N LYS A 116 -18.23 -2.14 -10.71
CA LYS A 116 -18.36 -3.59 -10.45
C LYS A 116 -18.52 -3.93 -8.97
N ILE A 117 -18.64 -2.92 -8.10
CA ILE A 117 -18.85 -3.10 -6.67
C ILE A 117 -20.34 -3.02 -6.37
N THR A 118 -20.85 -4.01 -5.64
CA THR A 118 -22.25 -4.05 -5.22
C THR A 118 -22.43 -3.56 -3.77
N ASP A 119 -23.68 -3.29 -3.40
CA ASP A 119 -24.05 -2.93 -2.03
C ASP A 119 -23.64 -4.00 -1.01
N SER A 120 -23.60 -5.27 -1.41
CA SER A 120 -23.19 -6.38 -0.55
C SER A 120 -21.72 -6.27 -0.13
N ALA A 121 -20.84 -5.86 -1.05
CA ALA A 121 -19.44 -5.62 -0.73
C ALA A 121 -19.24 -4.32 0.06
N SER A 122 -20.01 -3.29 -0.24
CA SER A 122 -19.99 -2.02 0.50
C SER A 122 -20.44 -2.21 1.96
N ALA A 123 -21.39 -3.10 2.21
CA ALA A 123 -21.85 -3.45 3.55
C ALA A 123 -20.75 -4.02 4.47
N LEU A 124 -19.64 -4.51 3.92
CA LEU A 124 -18.48 -4.95 4.71
C LEU A 124 -17.78 -3.78 5.44
N PHE A 125 -18.06 -2.54 5.05
CA PHE A 125 -17.36 -1.34 5.51
C PHE A 125 -18.32 -0.26 6.03
N GLN A 126 -19.48 -0.64 6.57
CA GLN A 126 -20.53 0.29 7.04
C GLN A 126 -20.06 1.36 8.04
N HIS A 127 -18.92 1.16 8.70
CA HIS A 127 -18.34 2.12 9.64
C HIS A 127 -17.32 3.09 9.01
N VAL A 128 -17.07 2.99 7.70
CA VAL A 128 -15.86 3.54 7.06
C VAL A 128 -16.11 4.21 5.70
N LEU A 129 -17.23 3.90 5.04
CA LEU A 129 -17.66 4.49 3.78
C LEU A 129 -18.36 5.84 3.96
#